data_AF-A0A836JKY9-F1
#
_entry.id   AF-A0A836JKY9-F1
#
_cell.length_a   1.000
_cell.length_b   1.000
_cell.length_c   1.000
_cell.angle_alpha   90.00
_cell.angle_beta   90.00
_cell.angle_gamma   90.00
#
_symmetry.space_group_name_H-M   'P 1'
#
loop_
_entity.id
_entity.type
_entity.pdbx_description
1 polymer ?
#
loop_
_entity_poly.entity_id
_entity_poly.type
_entity_poly.pdbx_seq_one_letter_code
_entity_poly.pdbx_strand_id
1 'polypeptide(L)'
;MIPIEWVTRRQATGSFLKRHPGVPEGYRFNPPLQETFFKDDANHDPQWSDEQIISAGFQLGGKKITKDEVDIMKRTTVVIFEILERAWAVRNSSLIDMKIEFGVDSDGEILLADIIDSDSWRLWPSGDKKQMKDKQVYRDLSNVTQQSLETVKCNFKWVEEQLDYVIEASTPLVVILMGSLSDKGHCREIAKHVTALGLKPQLRVCSAHKGTEETLNILAEYESSGENVVLIAVAGRSNGLGPVLSGNTVLPVINCPPLKSDNIERSVWSSLDVPSGLGCTTVIHPEAAALAAAQIHAMQNHLVWARLRAKQLSNFINLKQADIELRCEQWSG
;
A
#
# COMPACT_ATOMS: atom_id res chain seq x y z
N MET A 1 4.93 -1.67 -25.78
CA MET A 1 5.45 -0.73 -24.76
C MET A 1 5.03 0.68 -25.14
N ILE A 2 4.50 1.43 -24.18
CA ILE A 2 4.22 2.86 -24.36
C ILE A 2 5.58 3.59 -24.28
N PRO A 3 5.97 4.41 -25.26
CA PRO A 3 7.33 4.98 -25.36
C PRO A 3 7.53 6.18 -24.41
N ILE A 4 7.13 6.04 -23.15
CA ILE A 4 7.22 7.05 -22.10
C ILE A 4 7.90 6.44 -20.89
N GLU A 5 8.95 7.11 -20.42
CA GLU A 5 9.59 6.86 -19.15
C GLU A 5 8.89 7.64 -18.04
N TRP A 6 8.39 6.94 -17.03
CA TRP A 6 7.64 7.53 -15.92
C TRP A 6 8.57 7.63 -14.72
N VAL A 7 8.98 8.86 -14.38
CA VAL A 7 9.98 9.11 -13.33
C VAL A 7 9.30 9.71 -12.11
N THR A 8 9.43 9.05 -10.96
CA THR A 8 8.98 9.57 -9.67
C THR A 8 10.17 9.95 -8.79
N ARG A 9 10.09 11.08 -8.07
CA ARG A 9 11.17 11.57 -7.19
C ARG A 9 10.66 11.92 -5.80
N ARG A 10 11.39 11.46 -4.78
CA ARG A 10 11.27 11.95 -3.40
C ARG A 10 12.23 13.09 -3.10
N GLN A 11 13.44 13.06 -3.66
CA GLN A 11 14.44 14.12 -3.45
C GLN A 11 14.99 14.64 -4.78
N ALA A 12 15.35 15.92 -4.82
CA ALA A 12 15.97 16.56 -5.96
C ALA A 12 17.44 16.11 -6.09
N THR A 13 17.76 15.45 -7.20
CA THR A 13 19.12 15.08 -7.62
C THR A 13 19.17 14.90 -9.14
N GLY A 14 20.32 14.58 -9.70
CA GLY A 14 20.49 14.19 -11.10
C GLY A 14 19.99 15.25 -12.10
N SER A 15 19.25 14.80 -13.12
CA SER A 15 18.76 15.65 -14.21
C SER A 15 17.74 16.70 -13.77
N PHE A 16 17.08 16.52 -12.62
CA PHE A 16 16.17 17.52 -12.07
C PHE A 16 16.91 18.83 -11.74
N LEU A 17 18.05 18.74 -11.07
CA LEU A 17 18.85 19.91 -10.67
C LEU A 17 19.42 20.66 -11.88
N LYS A 18 19.76 19.94 -12.96
CA LYS A 18 20.21 20.55 -14.22
C LYS A 18 19.11 21.39 -14.88
N ARG A 19 17.86 20.89 -14.85
CA ARG A 19 16.69 21.60 -15.41
C ARG A 19 16.18 22.73 -14.50
N HIS A 20 16.49 22.69 -13.21
CA HIS A 20 15.99 23.64 -12.21
C HIS A 20 17.14 24.28 -11.42
N PRO A 21 17.94 25.17 -12.05
CA PRO A 21 19.04 25.85 -11.39
C PRO A 21 18.53 26.66 -10.18
N GLY A 22 19.22 26.53 -9.05
CA GLY A 22 18.85 27.17 -7.78
C GLY A 22 18.13 26.25 -6.79
N VAL A 23 17.63 25.08 -7.22
CA VAL A 23 17.13 24.08 -6.28
C VAL A 23 18.32 23.33 -5.66
N PRO A 24 18.41 23.21 -4.32
CA PRO A 24 19.49 22.46 -3.69
C PRO A 24 19.30 20.94 -3.84
N GLU A 25 20.41 20.21 -3.92
CA GLU A 25 20.38 18.74 -3.83
C GLU A 25 19.80 18.30 -2.48
N GLY A 26 18.93 17.29 -2.50
CA GLY A 26 18.22 16.81 -1.31
C GLY A 26 16.90 17.53 -1.01
N TYR A 27 16.51 18.53 -1.81
CA TYR A 27 15.17 19.14 -1.70
C TYR A 27 14.09 18.06 -1.78
N ARG A 28 13.19 17.99 -0.80
CA ARG A 28 12.23 16.90 -0.66
C ARG A 28 10.87 17.25 -1.28
N PHE A 29 10.35 16.39 -2.15
CA PHE A 29 9.03 16.51 -2.74
C PHE A 29 7.97 15.83 -1.86
N ASN A 30 6.89 16.56 -1.55
CA ASN A 30 5.74 16.03 -0.83
C ASN A 30 4.42 16.61 -1.41
N PRO A 31 3.61 15.83 -2.15
CA PRO A 31 3.78 14.41 -2.52
C PRO A 31 5.00 14.16 -3.45
N PRO A 32 5.38 12.89 -3.76
CA PRO A 32 6.44 12.62 -4.74
C PRO A 32 6.20 13.36 -6.06
N LEU A 33 7.26 13.92 -6.63
CA LEU A 33 7.19 14.56 -7.95
C LEU A 33 7.10 13.48 -9.02
N GLN A 34 6.12 13.60 -9.92
CA GLN A 34 5.97 12.73 -11.09
C GLN A 34 6.31 13.49 -12.37
N GLU A 35 7.19 12.92 -13.19
CA GLU A 35 7.63 13.46 -14.47
C GLU A 35 7.55 12.39 -15.57
N THR A 36 7.50 12.82 -16.83
CA THR A 36 7.43 11.96 -18.01
C THR A 36 8.47 12.37 -19.05
N PHE A 37 9.13 11.38 -19.66
CA PHE A 37 10.14 11.59 -20.70
C PHE A 37 9.83 10.67 -21.88
N PHE A 38 9.89 11.21 -23.10
CA PHE A 38 9.67 10.42 -24.30
C PHE A 38 10.94 9.66 -24.65
N LYS A 39 10.81 8.36 -24.95
CA LYS A 39 11.95 7.51 -25.31
C LYS A 39 12.47 7.89 -26.70
N ASP A 40 13.61 8.55 -26.71
CA ASP A 40 14.29 9.02 -27.90
C ASP A 40 15.79 9.22 -27.60
N ASP A 41 16.55 8.13 -27.75
CA ASP A 41 18.00 8.11 -27.49
C ASP A 41 18.74 9.19 -28.30
N ALA A 42 18.27 9.52 -29.51
CA ALA A 42 18.89 10.52 -30.37
C ALA A 42 18.76 11.93 -29.80
N ASN A 43 17.72 12.19 -29.02
CA ASN A 43 17.42 13.50 -28.42
C ASN A 43 17.54 13.50 -26.89
N HIS A 44 18.22 12.49 -26.32
CA HIS A 44 18.46 12.35 -24.88
C HIS A 44 17.19 12.32 -24.03
N ASP A 45 16.17 11.59 -24.50
CA ASP A 45 14.89 11.38 -23.82
C ASP A 45 14.23 12.69 -23.33
N PRO A 46 13.70 13.54 -24.24
CA PRO A 46 13.18 14.84 -23.88
C PRO A 46 11.98 14.71 -22.93
N GLN A 47 11.90 15.62 -21.95
CA GLN A 47 10.74 15.70 -21.07
C GLN A 47 9.48 16.05 -21.87
N TRP A 48 8.40 15.30 -21.64
CA TRP A 48 7.09 15.56 -22.25
C TRP A 48 6.06 15.94 -21.18
N SER A 49 5.18 16.89 -21.51
CA SER A 49 3.99 17.21 -20.72
C SER A 49 2.86 16.21 -20.97
N ASP A 50 1.86 16.21 -20.08
CA ASP A 50 0.65 15.40 -20.26
C ASP A 50 -0.03 15.72 -21.60
N GLU A 51 -0.11 17.00 -21.99
CA GLU A 51 -0.72 17.43 -23.25
C GLU A 51 0.03 16.91 -24.47
N GLN A 52 1.36 16.83 -24.42
CA GLN A 52 2.16 16.25 -25.50
C GLN A 52 1.88 14.74 -25.64
N ILE A 53 1.80 14.01 -24.53
CA ILE A 53 1.47 12.56 -24.54
C ILE A 53 0.07 12.34 -25.10
N ILE A 54 -0.92 13.10 -24.64
CA ILE A 54 -2.32 12.98 -25.09
C ILE A 54 -2.44 13.34 -26.58
N SER A 55 -1.75 14.39 -27.01
CA SER A 55 -1.79 14.89 -28.39
C SER A 55 -1.03 13.98 -29.37
N ALA A 56 -0.03 13.23 -28.88
CA ALA A 56 0.66 12.21 -29.68
C ALA A 56 -0.29 11.07 -30.10
N GLY A 57 -1.41 10.87 -29.40
CA GLY A 57 -2.47 9.97 -29.84
C GLY A 57 -2.05 8.51 -29.93
N PHE A 58 -1.14 8.06 -29.06
CA PHE A 58 -0.62 6.69 -29.07
C PHE A 58 -1.76 5.65 -29.05
N GLN A 59 -1.62 4.61 -29.86
CA GLN A 59 -2.53 3.49 -29.92
C GLN A 59 -1.74 2.18 -29.92
N LEU A 60 -1.95 1.34 -28.90
CA LEU A 60 -1.24 0.08 -28.70
C LEU A 60 -2.22 -0.98 -28.22
N GLY A 61 -2.17 -2.20 -28.76
CA GLY A 61 -3.05 -3.29 -28.33
C GLY A 61 -4.54 -2.96 -28.43
N GLY A 62 -4.95 -2.14 -29.42
CA GLY A 62 -6.33 -1.65 -29.55
C GLY A 62 -6.71 -0.53 -28.57
N LYS A 63 -5.91 -0.27 -27.53
CA LYS A 63 -6.11 0.78 -26.54
C LYS A 63 -5.52 2.11 -27.04
N LYS A 64 -6.34 3.16 -27.05
CA LYS A 64 -5.89 4.54 -27.27
C LYS A 64 -5.46 5.15 -25.94
N ILE A 65 -4.31 5.80 -25.91
CA ILE A 65 -3.82 6.51 -24.71
C ILE A 65 -4.45 7.89 -24.68
N THR A 66 -5.51 8.05 -23.86
CA THR A 66 -6.19 9.33 -23.66
C THR A 66 -5.74 9.97 -22.35
N LYS A 67 -6.40 11.07 -21.97
CA LYS A 67 -6.21 11.69 -20.66
C LYS A 67 -6.42 10.70 -19.51
N ASP A 68 -7.40 9.80 -19.60
CA ASP A 68 -7.70 8.88 -18.50
C ASP A 68 -6.61 7.82 -18.33
N GLU A 69 -6.08 7.28 -19.43
CA GLU A 69 -4.94 6.36 -19.38
C GLU A 69 -3.68 7.05 -18.82
N VAL A 70 -3.43 8.32 -19.19
CA VAL A 70 -2.34 9.12 -18.62
C VAL A 70 -2.54 9.33 -17.12
N ASP A 71 -3.74 9.74 -16.68
CA ASP A 71 -4.06 9.92 -15.26
C ASP A 71 -3.86 8.61 -14.46
N ILE A 72 -4.25 7.47 -15.03
CA ILE A 72 -4.03 6.13 -14.44
C ILE A 72 -2.54 5.85 -14.31
N MET A 73 -1.76 5.95 -15.39
CA MET A 73 -0.32 5.68 -15.34
C MET A 73 0.42 6.60 -14.37
N LYS A 74 0.09 7.91 -14.32
CA LYS A 74 0.69 8.85 -13.34
C LYS A 74 0.45 8.39 -11.91
N ARG A 75 -0.80 8.06 -11.57
CA ARG A 75 -1.14 7.65 -10.22
C ARG A 75 -0.55 6.29 -9.86
N THR A 76 -0.55 5.35 -10.80
CA THR A 76 0.09 4.05 -10.65
C THR A 76 1.60 4.19 -10.41
N THR A 77 2.29 5.06 -11.16
CA THR A 77 3.72 5.32 -10.98
C THR A 77 4.05 5.80 -9.56
N VAL A 78 3.31 6.79 -9.07
CA VAL A 78 3.49 7.32 -7.71
C VAL A 78 3.22 6.23 -6.66
N VAL A 79 2.17 5.42 -6.84
CA VAL A 79 1.84 4.33 -5.90
C VAL A 79 2.93 3.26 -5.86
N ILE A 80 3.47 2.85 -7.02
CA ILE A 80 4.58 1.90 -7.09
C ILE A 80 5.80 2.48 -6.37
N PHE A 81 6.13 3.75 -6.63
CA PHE A 81 7.23 4.43 -5.95
C PHE A 81 7.06 4.42 -4.44
N GLU A 82 5.88 4.79 -3.91
CA GLU A 82 5.64 4.84 -2.47
C GLU A 82 5.69 3.44 -1.82
N ILE A 83 5.23 2.39 -2.53
CA ILE A 83 5.34 1.00 -2.09
C ILE A 83 6.81 0.59 -1.96
N LEU A 84 7.62 0.83 -2.98
CA LEU A 84 9.03 0.48 -2.97
C LEU A 84 9.82 1.35 -1.99
N GLU A 85 9.47 2.63 -1.85
CA GLU A 85 10.06 3.54 -0.85
C GLU A 85 9.85 3.01 0.57
N ARG A 86 8.63 2.59 0.89
CA ARG A 86 8.33 2.02 2.21
C ARG A 86 9.00 0.67 2.42
N ALA A 87 9.10 -0.16 1.38
CA ALA A 87 9.73 -1.46 1.47
C ALA A 87 11.24 -1.33 1.72
N TRP A 88 11.93 -0.40 1.05
CA TRP A 88 13.35 -0.12 1.28
C TRP A 88 13.64 0.55 2.63
N ALA A 89 12.69 1.29 3.19
CA ALA A 89 12.83 1.92 4.50
C ALA A 89 13.04 0.89 5.63
N VAL A 90 12.51 -0.34 5.49
CA VAL A 90 12.73 -1.45 6.44
C VAL A 90 14.21 -1.82 6.56
N ARG A 91 15.01 -1.55 5.53
CA ARG A 91 16.46 -1.77 5.48
C ARG A 91 17.27 -0.49 5.64
N ASN A 92 16.67 0.52 6.29
CA ASN A 92 17.26 1.84 6.48
C ASN A 92 17.81 2.41 5.16
N SER A 93 17.13 2.17 4.04
CA SER A 93 17.56 2.58 2.71
C SER A 93 16.54 3.53 2.11
N SER A 94 17.01 4.67 1.62
CA SER A 94 16.16 5.70 1.03
C SER A 94 16.07 5.47 -0.48
N LEU A 95 14.86 5.21 -0.97
CA LEU A 95 14.55 5.28 -2.40
C LEU A 95 14.38 6.75 -2.80
N ILE A 96 15.23 7.23 -3.70
CA ILE A 96 15.37 8.67 -3.99
C ILE A 96 14.52 9.08 -5.18
N ASP A 97 14.65 8.33 -6.26
CA ASP A 97 13.84 8.40 -7.46
C ASP A 97 13.84 7.05 -8.17
N MET A 98 12.88 6.86 -9.06
CA MET A 98 12.75 5.65 -9.87
C MET A 98 12.12 5.98 -11.22
N LYS A 99 12.49 5.21 -12.23
CA LYS A 99 11.88 5.17 -13.55
C LYS A 99 11.19 3.82 -13.77
N ILE A 100 9.99 3.84 -14.31
CA ILE A 100 9.28 2.65 -14.80
C ILE A 100 8.64 2.91 -16.17
N GLU A 101 8.20 1.83 -16.82
CA GLU A 101 7.53 1.88 -18.12
C GLU A 101 6.23 1.07 -18.07
N PHE A 102 5.30 1.37 -18.99
CA PHE A 102 4.02 0.67 -19.09
C PHE A 102 3.85 0.00 -20.44
N GLY A 103 3.12 -1.10 -20.44
CA GLY A 103 2.66 -1.83 -21.61
C GLY A 103 1.15 -1.86 -21.68
N VAL A 104 0.63 -2.24 -22.84
CA VAL A 104 -0.76 -2.65 -23.02
C VAL A 104 -0.72 -4.12 -23.38
N ASP A 105 -1.47 -4.96 -22.68
CA ASP A 105 -1.55 -6.40 -22.95
C ASP A 105 -2.53 -6.72 -24.09
N SER A 106 -2.78 -8.01 -24.32
CA SER A 106 -3.70 -8.47 -25.37
C SER A 106 -5.17 -8.14 -25.11
N ASP A 107 -5.53 -7.91 -23.85
CA ASP A 107 -6.90 -7.61 -23.42
C ASP A 107 -7.15 -6.09 -23.38
N GLY A 108 -6.13 -5.28 -23.67
CA GLY A 108 -6.20 -3.83 -23.69
C GLY A 108 -5.94 -3.18 -22.32
N GLU A 109 -5.50 -3.95 -21.33
CA GLU A 109 -5.21 -3.47 -19.98
C GLU A 109 -3.81 -2.85 -19.91
N ILE A 110 -3.70 -1.74 -19.17
CA ILE A 110 -2.42 -1.08 -18.92
C ILE A 110 -1.72 -1.78 -17.76
N LEU A 111 -0.54 -2.32 -18.03
CA LEU A 111 0.28 -3.02 -17.05
C LEU A 111 1.60 -2.30 -16.86
N LEU A 112 2.10 -2.32 -15.61
CA LEU A 112 3.51 -2.10 -15.36
C LEU A 112 4.29 -3.13 -16.18
N ALA A 113 5.23 -2.66 -16.99
CA ALA A 113 6.01 -3.52 -17.87
C ALA A 113 7.49 -3.10 -17.82
N ASP A 114 8.32 -3.77 -18.61
CA ASP A 114 9.78 -3.71 -18.53
C ASP A 114 10.31 -4.26 -17.19
N ILE A 115 11.50 -3.83 -16.77
CA ILE A 115 12.22 -4.36 -15.61
C ILE A 115 12.45 -3.24 -14.58
N ILE A 116 12.21 -3.55 -13.31
CA ILE A 116 12.66 -2.72 -12.19
C ILE A 116 13.87 -3.40 -11.57
N ASP A 117 15.06 -2.84 -11.81
CA ASP A 117 16.32 -3.31 -11.25
C ASP A 117 17.17 -2.14 -10.70
N SER A 118 18.46 -2.39 -10.44
CA SER A 118 19.38 -1.38 -9.91
C SER A 118 19.74 -0.26 -10.89
N ASP A 119 19.29 -0.35 -12.14
CA ASP A 119 19.38 0.70 -13.15
C ASP A 119 18.18 1.64 -13.13
N SER A 120 17.04 1.12 -12.66
CA SER A 120 15.74 1.79 -12.65
C SER A 120 15.59 2.81 -11.53
N TRP A 121 16.41 2.77 -10.48
CA TRP A 121 16.28 3.67 -9.31
C TRP A 121 17.57 4.34 -8.86
N ARG A 122 17.44 5.24 -7.88
CA ARG A 122 18.51 5.67 -6.97
C ARG A 122 18.24 5.20 -5.55
N LEU A 123 19.19 4.47 -4.96
CA LEU A 123 19.02 3.84 -3.64
C LEU A 123 20.19 4.19 -2.72
N TRP A 124 19.91 4.91 -1.63
CA TRP A 124 20.91 5.41 -0.69
C TRP A 124 20.74 4.78 0.69
N PRO A 125 21.61 3.84 1.09
CA PRO A 125 21.68 3.33 2.46
C PRO A 125 21.86 4.48 3.46
N SER A 126 21.12 4.43 4.56
CA SER A 126 21.02 5.47 5.59
C SER A 126 20.66 6.88 5.07
N GLY A 127 20.13 6.98 3.85
CA GLY A 127 19.92 8.26 3.18
C GLY A 127 21.21 8.96 2.76
N ASP A 128 22.36 8.29 2.80
CA ASP A 128 23.66 8.85 2.45
C ASP A 128 24.00 8.57 0.99
N LYS A 129 24.01 9.63 0.18
CA LYS A 129 24.39 9.58 -1.23
C LYS A 129 25.77 8.95 -1.46
N LYS A 130 26.72 9.10 -0.53
CA LYS A 130 28.06 8.51 -0.66
C LYS A 130 28.04 6.98 -0.61
N GLN A 131 26.96 6.39 -0.11
CA GLN A 131 26.78 4.95 0.02
C GLN A 131 25.89 4.36 -1.08
N MET A 132 25.53 5.14 -2.11
CA MET A 132 24.62 4.73 -3.17
C MET A 132 24.96 3.34 -3.75
N LYS A 133 23.91 2.55 -4.00
CA LYS A 133 24.03 1.15 -4.44
C LYS A 133 23.48 0.88 -5.84
N ASP A 134 23.04 1.94 -6.51
CA ASP A 134 22.46 1.88 -7.85
C ASP A 134 23.45 2.21 -8.98
N LYS A 135 22.98 2.15 -10.22
CA LYS A 135 23.78 2.42 -11.43
C LYS A 135 24.38 3.81 -11.49
N GLN A 136 23.95 4.78 -10.67
CA GLN A 136 24.59 6.10 -10.62
C GLN A 136 26.09 6.00 -10.30
N VAL A 137 26.52 5.00 -9.52
CA VAL A 137 27.95 4.73 -9.27
C VAL A 137 28.71 4.49 -10.56
N TYR A 138 28.13 3.72 -11.49
CA TYR A 138 28.72 3.46 -12.79
C TYR A 138 28.71 4.73 -13.67
N ARG A 139 27.60 5.49 -13.65
CA ARG A 139 27.45 6.73 -14.43
C ARG A 139 28.41 7.84 -14.01
N ASP A 140 28.83 7.86 -12.74
CA ASP A 140 29.74 8.86 -12.19
C ASP A 140 31.23 8.56 -12.45
N LEU A 141 31.56 7.38 -13.00
CA LEU A 141 32.95 7.03 -13.32
C LEU A 141 33.49 7.86 -14.48
N SER A 142 34.59 8.57 -14.26
CA SER A 142 35.30 9.26 -15.34
C SER A 142 36.07 8.30 -16.26
N ASN A 143 36.57 7.18 -15.71
CA ASN A 143 37.25 6.11 -16.43
C ASN A 143 36.76 4.76 -15.90
N VAL A 144 36.37 3.85 -16.80
CA VAL A 144 35.89 2.50 -16.44
C VAL A 144 37.08 1.56 -16.35
N THR A 145 37.35 1.02 -15.16
CA THR A 145 38.40 0.02 -14.90
C THR A 145 37.78 -1.28 -14.39
N GLN A 146 38.56 -2.37 -14.40
CA GLN A 146 38.11 -3.64 -13.84
C GLN A 146 37.70 -3.50 -12.36
N GLN A 147 38.49 -2.74 -11.58
CA GLN A 147 38.21 -2.50 -10.16
C GLN A 147 36.93 -1.68 -9.93
N SER A 148 36.64 -0.68 -10.78
CA SER A 148 35.41 0.09 -10.67
C SER A 148 34.19 -0.76 -11.03
N LEU A 149 34.30 -1.64 -12.02
CA LEU A 149 33.24 -2.59 -12.38
C LEU A 149 32.99 -3.61 -11.26
N GLU A 150 34.04 -4.09 -10.58
CA GLU A 150 33.89 -4.95 -9.40
C GLU A 150 33.13 -4.24 -8.27
N THR A 151 33.38 -2.95 -8.07
CA THR A 151 32.64 -2.14 -7.08
C THR A 151 31.15 -2.05 -7.44
N VAL A 152 30.81 -1.78 -8.71
CA VAL A 152 29.43 -1.73 -9.19
C VAL A 152 28.75 -3.10 -9.01
N LYS A 153 29.45 -4.19 -9.37
CA LYS A 153 28.95 -5.55 -9.18
C LYS A 153 28.66 -5.86 -7.71
N CYS A 154 29.56 -5.49 -6.80
CA CYS A 154 29.35 -5.65 -5.36
C CYS A 154 28.16 -4.84 -4.85
N ASN A 155 27.90 -3.65 -5.40
CA ASN A 155 26.71 -2.87 -5.05
C ASN A 155 25.42 -3.57 -5.50
N PHE A 156 25.38 -4.12 -6.71
CA PHE A 156 24.19 -4.82 -7.22
C PHE A 156 23.93 -6.11 -6.44
N LYS A 157 25.00 -6.84 -6.11
CA LYS A 157 24.91 -8.02 -5.23
C LYS A 157 24.39 -7.65 -3.83
N TRP A 158 24.84 -6.52 -3.27
CA TRP A 158 24.31 -6.05 -2.00
C TRP A 158 22.80 -5.79 -2.07
N VAL A 159 22.31 -5.18 -3.16
CA VAL A 159 20.87 -4.95 -3.39
C VAL A 159 20.13 -6.28 -3.43
N GLU A 160 20.61 -7.24 -4.22
CA GLU A 160 20.07 -8.60 -4.31
C GLU A 160 19.96 -9.26 -2.92
N GLU A 161 21.04 -9.22 -2.12
CA GLU A 161 21.07 -9.77 -0.76
C GLU A 161 20.10 -9.09 0.22
N GLN A 162 19.63 -7.86 -0.09
CA GLN A 162 18.63 -7.19 0.74
C GLN A 162 17.19 -7.54 0.36
N LEU A 163 16.93 -8.06 -0.84
CA LEU A 163 15.57 -8.21 -1.36
C LEU A 163 14.69 -9.14 -0.53
N ASP A 164 15.25 -10.22 0.04
CA ASP A 164 14.50 -11.15 0.89
C ASP A 164 13.80 -10.42 2.04
N TYR A 165 14.47 -9.45 2.66
CA TYR A 165 13.91 -8.67 3.77
C TYR A 165 12.91 -7.59 3.31
N VAL A 166 12.95 -7.21 2.03
CA VAL A 166 12.04 -6.25 1.43
C VAL A 166 10.73 -6.94 1.04
N ILE A 167 10.77 -8.22 0.67
CA ILE A 167 9.60 -9.00 0.26
C ILE A 167 8.97 -9.83 1.39
N GLU A 168 9.68 -10.02 2.50
CA GLU A 168 9.18 -10.77 3.67
C GLU A 168 8.78 -9.85 4.83
N ALA A 169 7.68 -10.19 5.50
CA ALA A 169 7.28 -9.60 6.77
C ALA A 169 6.45 -10.61 7.58
N SER A 170 6.49 -10.53 8.91
CA SER A 170 5.65 -11.35 9.78
C SER A 170 4.17 -11.10 9.49
N THR A 171 3.37 -12.15 9.33
CA THR A 171 1.92 -12.06 9.14
C THR A 171 1.22 -11.68 10.46
N PRO A 172 0.67 -10.46 10.59
CA PRO A 172 0.05 -10.01 11.84
C PRO A 172 -1.28 -10.74 12.12
N LEU A 173 -1.64 -10.83 13.41
CA LEU A 173 -2.81 -11.56 13.87
C LEU A 173 -4.02 -10.63 14.04
N VAL A 174 -5.19 -11.12 13.65
CA VAL A 174 -6.48 -10.52 13.97
C VAL A 174 -7.36 -11.55 14.65
N VAL A 175 -7.69 -11.32 15.91
CA VAL A 175 -8.54 -12.23 16.70
C VAL A 175 -9.97 -11.71 16.68
N ILE A 176 -10.87 -12.51 16.13
CA ILE A 176 -12.29 -12.21 15.99
C ILE A 176 -13.03 -12.97 17.09
N LEU A 177 -13.46 -12.25 18.12
CA LEU A 177 -14.14 -12.80 19.30
C LEU A 177 -15.65 -12.60 19.15
N MET A 178 -16.41 -13.70 19.12
CA MET A 178 -17.86 -13.66 18.99
C MET A 178 -18.58 -14.04 20.29
N GLY A 179 -19.58 -13.25 20.65
CA GLY A 179 -20.42 -13.47 21.83
C GLY A 179 -21.30 -14.72 21.77
N SER A 180 -21.58 -15.21 20.56
CA SER A 180 -22.48 -16.32 20.27
C SER A 180 -22.07 -17.01 18.97
N LEU A 181 -22.20 -18.34 18.93
CA LEU A 181 -21.95 -19.12 17.72
C LEU A 181 -22.91 -18.77 16.57
N SER A 182 -24.06 -18.17 16.87
CA SER A 182 -25.00 -17.67 15.85
C SER A 182 -24.37 -16.64 14.92
N ASP A 183 -23.35 -15.90 15.38
CA ASP A 183 -22.74 -14.79 14.66
C ASP A 183 -21.55 -15.24 13.80
N LYS A 184 -21.33 -16.56 13.70
CA LYS A 184 -20.25 -17.19 12.93
C LYS A 184 -20.23 -16.77 11.46
N GLY A 185 -21.40 -16.56 10.85
CA GLY A 185 -21.49 -16.08 9.46
C GLY A 185 -20.83 -14.71 9.28
N HIS A 186 -21.17 -13.76 10.15
CA HIS A 186 -20.58 -12.42 10.16
C HIS A 186 -19.07 -12.46 10.42
N CYS A 187 -18.62 -13.28 11.38
CA CYS A 187 -17.21 -13.45 11.69
C CYS A 187 -16.40 -14.09 10.56
N ARG A 188 -17.01 -15.02 9.80
CA ARG A 188 -16.39 -15.61 8.61
C ARG A 188 -16.21 -14.59 7.48
N GLU A 189 -17.15 -13.67 7.30
CA GLU A 189 -16.98 -12.57 6.34
C GLU A 189 -15.83 -11.64 6.76
N ILE A 190 -15.73 -11.28 8.05
CA ILE A 190 -14.57 -10.51 8.56
C ILE A 190 -13.28 -11.28 8.26
N ALA A 191 -13.22 -12.57 8.62
CA ALA A 191 -12.04 -13.40 8.41
C ALA A 191 -11.63 -13.51 6.93
N LYS A 192 -12.60 -13.61 6.01
CA LYS A 192 -12.35 -13.60 4.56
C LYS A 192 -11.64 -12.30 4.13
N HIS A 193 -12.12 -11.15 4.59
CA HIS A 193 -11.49 -9.86 4.27
C HIS A 193 -10.12 -9.70 4.94
N VAL A 194 -9.95 -10.18 6.18
CA VAL A 194 -8.66 -10.22 6.89
C VAL A 194 -7.64 -11.03 6.09
N THR A 195 -8.00 -12.24 5.65
CA THR A 195 -7.13 -13.09 4.82
C THR A 195 -6.80 -12.43 3.48
N ALA A 196 -7.78 -11.80 2.82
CA ALA A 196 -7.56 -11.11 1.54
C ALA A 196 -6.58 -9.93 1.66
N LEU A 197 -6.47 -9.32 2.84
CA LEU A 197 -5.48 -8.27 3.18
C LEU A 197 -4.13 -8.86 3.62
N GLY A 198 -3.99 -10.19 3.61
CA GLY A 198 -2.79 -10.92 3.99
C GLY A 198 -2.46 -10.85 5.47
N LEU A 199 -3.50 -10.83 6.31
CA LEU A 199 -3.43 -10.96 7.77
C LEU A 199 -3.90 -12.37 8.17
N LYS A 200 -3.53 -12.81 9.38
CA LYS A 200 -3.93 -14.11 9.94
C LYS A 200 -5.21 -13.95 10.78
N PRO A 201 -6.38 -14.44 10.34
CA PRO A 201 -7.58 -14.42 11.18
C PRO A 201 -7.59 -15.60 12.15
N GLN A 202 -8.05 -15.36 13.38
CA GLN A 202 -8.38 -16.41 14.34
C GLN A 202 -9.74 -16.14 14.96
N LEU A 203 -10.64 -17.13 14.94
CA LEU A 203 -12.00 -16.98 15.46
C LEU A 203 -12.10 -17.64 16.84
N ARG A 204 -12.68 -16.94 17.81
CA ARG A 204 -12.95 -17.44 19.16
C ARG A 204 -14.40 -17.17 19.55
N VAL A 205 -14.93 -17.99 20.45
CA VAL A 205 -16.27 -17.81 21.02
C VAL A 205 -16.10 -17.58 22.52
N CYS A 206 -16.55 -16.43 23.00
CA CYS A 206 -16.49 -16.05 24.41
C CYS A 206 -17.57 -15.01 24.71
N SER A 207 -18.11 -14.98 25.93
CA SER A 207 -19.18 -14.06 26.29
C SER A 207 -18.85 -13.30 27.56
N ALA A 208 -18.69 -11.98 27.43
CA ALA A 208 -18.45 -11.11 28.58
C ALA A 208 -19.58 -11.14 29.63
N HIS A 209 -20.80 -11.55 29.26
CA HIS A 209 -21.94 -11.66 30.18
C HIS A 209 -22.11 -13.05 30.79
N LYS A 210 -21.81 -14.12 30.03
CA LYS A 210 -22.08 -15.50 30.45
C LYS A 210 -20.83 -16.25 30.93
N GLY A 211 -19.65 -15.74 30.60
CA GLY A 211 -18.35 -16.35 30.87
C GLY A 211 -17.25 -15.29 30.86
N THR A 212 -17.35 -14.34 31.78
CA THR A 212 -16.44 -13.19 31.87
C THR A 212 -15.01 -13.63 32.14
N GLU A 213 -14.80 -14.51 33.13
CA GLU A 213 -13.48 -15.04 33.47
C GLU A 213 -12.81 -15.75 32.28
N GLU A 214 -13.56 -16.61 31.60
CA GLU A 214 -13.06 -17.29 30.40
C GLU A 214 -12.71 -16.30 29.28
N THR A 215 -13.48 -15.21 29.12
CA THR A 215 -13.17 -14.15 28.15
C THR A 215 -11.83 -13.49 28.47
N LEU A 216 -11.54 -13.25 29.75
CA LEU A 216 -10.27 -12.68 30.20
C LEU A 216 -9.10 -13.68 30.07
N ASN A 217 -9.34 -14.97 30.33
CA ASN A 217 -8.34 -16.02 30.11
C ASN A 217 -7.95 -16.12 28.63
N ILE A 218 -8.93 -16.11 27.73
CA ILE A 218 -8.70 -16.11 26.28
C ILE A 218 -7.92 -14.85 25.85
N LEU A 219 -8.24 -13.69 26.42
CA LEU A 219 -7.51 -12.45 26.15
C LEU A 219 -6.03 -12.57 26.55
N ALA A 220 -5.76 -13.13 27.73
CA ALA A 220 -4.40 -13.32 28.24
C ALA A 220 -3.53 -14.25 27.35
N GLU A 221 -4.13 -15.24 26.68
CA GLU A 221 -3.42 -16.07 25.68
C GLU A 221 -2.82 -15.21 24.56
N TYR A 222 -3.53 -14.19 24.10
CA TYR A 222 -3.09 -13.33 23.00
C TYR A 222 -2.13 -12.24 23.45
N GLU A 223 -2.34 -11.67 24.64
CA GLU A 223 -1.41 -10.69 25.21
C GLU A 223 -0.02 -11.31 25.47
N SER A 224 0.03 -12.59 25.82
CA SER A 224 1.28 -13.32 26.08
C SER A 224 1.89 -13.97 24.83
N SER A 225 1.26 -13.84 23.65
CA SER A 225 1.69 -14.53 22.43
C SER A 225 2.97 -13.96 21.80
N GLY A 226 3.30 -12.69 22.07
CA GLY A 226 4.37 -11.95 21.37
C GLY A 226 4.05 -11.63 19.90
N GLU A 227 2.85 -11.97 19.42
CA GLU A 227 2.38 -11.59 18.09
C GLU A 227 1.83 -10.15 18.10
N ASN A 228 1.87 -9.46 16.95
CA ASN A 228 1.16 -8.19 16.79
C ASN A 228 -0.33 -8.50 16.59
N VAL A 229 -1.16 -8.16 17.59
CA VAL A 229 -2.59 -8.53 17.64
C VAL A 229 -3.51 -7.32 17.56
N VAL A 230 -4.57 -7.43 16.75
CA VAL A 230 -5.75 -6.56 16.83
C VAL A 230 -6.97 -7.43 17.16
N LEU A 231 -7.81 -6.97 18.08
CA LEU A 231 -9.02 -7.67 18.50
C LEU A 231 -10.24 -7.10 17.80
N ILE A 232 -11.10 -7.97 17.28
CA ILE A 232 -12.40 -7.59 16.73
C ILE A 232 -13.49 -8.26 17.58
N ALA A 233 -14.30 -7.44 18.26
CA ALA A 233 -15.41 -7.88 19.08
C ALA A 233 -16.70 -7.91 18.26
N VAL A 234 -17.33 -9.09 18.16
CA VAL A 234 -18.58 -9.31 17.46
C VAL A 234 -19.64 -9.76 18.46
N ALA A 235 -20.50 -8.82 18.87
CA ALA A 235 -21.61 -9.12 19.76
C ALA A 235 -22.87 -8.37 19.32
N GLY A 236 -23.97 -9.10 19.14
CA GLY A 236 -25.29 -8.52 18.88
C GLY A 236 -25.97 -7.99 20.15
N ARG A 237 -27.06 -7.23 19.97
CA ARG A 237 -27.83 -6.59 21.06
C ARG A 237 -26.95 -5.62 21.86
N SER A 238 -26.92 -5.75 23.20
CA SER A 238 -26.05 -4.97 24.06
C SER A 238 -24.63 -5.55 24.04
N ASN A 239 -23.73 -4.92 23.31
CA ASN A 239 -22.33 -5.33 23.18
C ASN A 239 -21.55 -4.99 24.45
N GLY A 240 -21.50 -5.93 25.41
CA GLY A 240 -20.56 -5.86 26.53
C GLY A 240 -19.17 -6.43 26.21
N LEU A 241 -19.03 -7.21 25.14
CA LEU A 241 -17.78 -7.89 24.81
C LEU A 241 -16.67 -6.90 24.46
N GLY A 242 -16.95 -5.94 23.58
CA GLY A 242 -16.00 -4.90 23.19
C GLY A 242 -15.50 -4.04 24.36
N PRO A 243 -16.41 -3.41 25.13
CA PRO A 243 -16.03 -2.62 26.30
C PRO A 243 -15.23 -3.41 27.34
N VAL A 244 -15.62 -4.67 27.63
CA VAL A 244 -14.88 -5.51 28.59
C VAL A 244 -13.48 -5.82 28.09
N LEU A 245 -13.32 -6.18 26.81
CA LEU A 245 -11.99 -6.37 26.23
C LEU A 245 -11.17 -5.08 26.33
N SER A 246 -11.73 -3.95 25.88
CA SER A 246 -11.03 -2.66 25.85
C SER A 246 -10.62 -2.13 27.23
N GLY A 247 -11.33 -2.51 28.29
CA GLY A 247 -10.98 -2.11 29.65
C GLY A 247 -9.88 -2.95 30.29
N ASN A 248 -9.55 -4.09 29.69
CA ASN A 248 -8.65 -5.09 30.27
C ASN A 248 -7.45 -5.43 29.37
N THR A 249 -7.22 -4.69 28.28
CA THR A 249 -6.06 -4.88 27.41
C THR A 249 -5.52 -3.56 26.87
N VAL A 250 -4.24 -3.57 26.54
CA VAL A 250 -3.58 -2.49 25.77
C VAL A 250 -3.67 -2.73 24.25
N LEU A 251 -4.13 -3.90 23.83
CA LEU A 251 -4.31 -4.24 22.43
C LEU A 251 -5.46 -3.42 21.81
N PRO A 252 -5.39 -3.05 20.52
CA PRO A 252 -6.49 -2.36 19.86
C PRO A 252 -7.75 -3.23 19.79
N VAL A 253 -8.89 -2.66 20.21
CA VAL A 253 -10.21 -3.32 20.17
C VAL A 253 -11.12 -2.59 19.19
N ILE A 254 -11.68 -3.35 18.24
CA ILE A 254 -12.62 -2.88 17.24
C ILE A 254 -13.95 -3.60 17.43
N ASN A 255 -15.01 -2.86 17.70
CA ASN A 255 -16.37 -3.38 17.66
C ASN A 255 -16.84 -3.53 16.22
N CYS A 256 -17.33 -4.71 15.86
CA CYS A 256 -18.04 -4.97 14.61
C CYS A 256 -19.32 -5.76 14.92
N PRO A 257 -20.36 -5.10 15.47
CA PRO A 257 -21.59 -5.77 15.86
C PRO A 257 -22.35 -6.30 14.63
N PRO A 258 -22.95 -7.51 14.69
CA PRO A 258 -23.76 -8.06 13.62
C PRO A 258 -25.17 -7.42 13.65
N LEU A 259 -25.24 -6.15 13.25
CA LEU A 259 -26.48 -5.35 13.29
C LEU A 259 -27.50 -5.86 12.27
N LYS A 260 -28.78 -5.82 12.66
CA LYS A 260 -29.92 -6.14 11.80
C LYS A 260 -30.76 -4.88 11.61
N SER A 261 -31.46 -4.79 10.50
CA SER A 261 -32.26 -3.60 10.12
C SER A 261 -33.32 -3.24 11.16
N ASP A 262 -33.83 -4.21 11.91
CA ASP A 262 -34.86 -4.04 12.93
C ASP A 262 -34.36 -3.49 14.28
N ASN A 263 -33.04 -3.50 14.52
CA ASN A 263 -32.47 -3.15 15.83
C ASN A 263 -31.20 -2.30 15.80
N ILE A 264 -30.79 -1.83 14.60
CA ILE A 264 -29.54 -1.10 14.38
C ILE A 264 -29.44 0.14 15.28
N GLU A 265 -30.49 0.96 15.31
CA GLU A 265 -30.51 2.24 16.03
C GLU A 265 -30.35 2.07 17.54
N ARG A 266 -30.77 0.94 18.11
CA ARG A 266 -30.67 0.69 19.55
C ARG A 266 -29.39 -0.05 19.90
N SER A 267 -29.01 -1.04 19.10
CA SER A 267 -27.90 -1.93 19.43
C SER A 267 -26.54 -1.26 19.20
N VAL A 268 -26.44 -0.34 18.23
CA VAL A 268 -25.17 0.33 17.91
C VAL A 268 -24.64 1.19 19.06
N TRP A 269 -25.53 1.84 19.83
CA TRP A 269 -25.14 2.70 20.95
C TRP A 269 -24.35 1.95 22.02
N SER A 270 -24.62 0.66 22.22
CA SER A 270 -23.83 -0.17 23.16
C SER A 270 -22.35 -0.32 22.78
N SER A 271 -21.98 -0.03 21.52
CA SER A 271 -20.59 0.00 21.06
C SER A 271 -20.01 1.41 20.95
N LEU A 272 -20.86 2.45 20.93
CA LEU A 272 -20.44 3.85 20.73
C LEU A 272 -20.33 4.62 22.04
N ASP A 273 -21.35 4.50 22.91
CA ASP A 273 -21.44 5.23 24.17
C ASP A 273 -20.88 4.36 25.30
N VAL A 274 -19.57 4.46 25.50
CA VAL A 274 -18.81 3.65 26.47
C VAL A 274 -18.32 4.52 27.64
N PRO A 275 -18.15 3.94 28.85
CA PRO A 275 -17.58 4.65 29.99
C PRO A 275 -16.22 5.31 29.70
N SER A 276 -15.90 6.37 30.44
CA SER A 276 -14.61 7.06 30.36
C SER A 276 -13.43 6.11 30.62
N GLY A 277 -12.35 6.24 29.86
CA GLY A 277 -11.15 5.40 29.98
C GLY A 277 -11.11 4.20 29.04
N LEU A 278 -12.16 4.00 28.23
CA LEU A 278 -12.20 2.96 27.19
C LEU A 278 -11.89 3.55 25.81
N GLY A 279 -11.10 2.81 25.02
CA GLY A 279 -10.62 3.24 23.70
C GLY A 279 -11.12 2.38 22.54
N CYS A 280 -12.11 1.51 22.75
CA CYS A 280 -12.66 0.70 21.68
C CYS A 280 -13.27 1.57 20.57
N THR A 281 -12.92 1.26 19.33
CA THR A 281 -13.51 1.88 18.15
C THR A 281 -14.66 1.05 17.64
N THR A 282 -15.53 1.64 16.81
CA THR A 282 -16.69 0.92 16.25
C THR A 282 -16.77 1.11 14.76
N VAL A 283 -16.94 0.00 14.05
CA VAL A 283 -17.24 -0.06 12.61
C VAL A 283 -18.42 -0.99 12.38
N ILE A 284 -19.17 -0.76 11.31
CA ILE A 284 -20.45 -1.46 11.09
C ILE A 284 -20.30 -2.65 10.15
N HIS A 285 -19.45 -2.52 9.13
CA HIS A 285 -19.35 -3.52 8.07
C HIS A 285 -18.16 -4.48 8.30
N PRO A 286 -18.32 -5.79 7.99
CA PRO A 286 -17.23 -6.76 8.08
C PRO A 286 -15.95 -6.35 7.35
N GLU A 287 -16.06 -5.85 6.11
CA GLU A 287 -14.90 -5.37 5.35
C GLU A 287 -14.24 -4.18 6.05
N ALA A 288 -15.02 -3.26 6.62
CA ALA A 288 -14.50 -2.10 7.33
C ALA A 288 -13.71 -2.50 8.60
N ALA A 289 -14.14 -3.55 9.30
CA ALA A 289 -13.39 -4.10 10.44
C ALA A 289 -12.05 -4.68 10.04
N ALA A 290 -12.03 -5.45 8.95
CA ALA A 290 -10.79 -5.97 8.38
C ALA A 290 -9.85 -4.85 7.91
N LEU A 291 -10.39 -3.80 7.26
CA LEU A 291 -9.63 -2.64 6.81
C LEU A 291 -9.08 -1.82 7.97
N ALA A 292 -9.85 -1.58 9.03
CA ALA A 292 -9.40 -0.88 10.22
C ALA A 292 -8.26 -1.66 10.93
N ALA A 293 -8.41 -2.98 11.08
CA ALA A 293 -7.34 -3.83 11.61
C ALA A 293 -6.09 -3.81 10.72
N ALA A 294 -6.25 -3.85 9.39
CA ALA A 294 -5.15 -3.75 8.45
C ALA A 294 -4.44 -2.39 8.50
N GLN A 295 -5.17 -1.28 8.66
CA GLN A 295 -4.59 0.05 8.79
C GLN A 295 -3.73 0.19 10.04
N ILE A 296 -4.14 -0.42 11.16
CA ILE A 296 -3.35 -0.48 12.38
C ILE A 296 -2.05 -1.26 12.13
N HIS A 297 -2.15 -2.47 11.58
CA HIS A 297 -0.99 -3.32 11.28
C HIS A 297 -0.06 -2.70 10.23
N ALA A 298 -0.60 -1.97 9.27
CA ALA A 298 0.15 -1.29 8.22
C ALA A 298 1.13 -0.25 8.77
N MET A 299 0.93 0.28 9.98
CA MET A 299 1.88 1.19 10.61
C MET A 299 3.26 0.55 10.80
N GLN A 300 3.31 -0.76 11.05
CA GLN A 300 4.54 -1.51 11.32
C GLN A 300 4.86 -2.57 10.26
N ASN A 301 3.92 -2.89 9.37
CA ASN A 301 4.10 -3.89 8.32
C ASN A 301 3.96 -3.27 6.92
N HIS A 302 5.06 -3.21 6.18
CA HIS A 302 5.11 -2.59 4.84
C HIS A 302 4.33 -3.35 3.78
N LEU A 303 4.19 -4.68 3.91
CA LEU A 303 3.40 -5.50 2.96
C LEU A 303 1.89 -5.27 3.14
N VAL A 304 1.41 -5.19 4.38
CA VAL A 304 0.00 -4.83 4.66
C VAL A 304 -0.28 -3.41 4.19
N TRP A 305 0.66 -2.48 4.44
CA TRP A 305 0.55 -1.12 3.92
C TRP A 305 0.48 -1.09 2.38
N ALA A 306 1.33 -1.85 1.70
CA ALA A 306 1.35 -1.94 0.24
C ALA A 306 0.02 -2.47 -0.32
N ARG A 307 -0.56 -3.50 0.29
CA ARG A 307 -1.89 -4.01 -0.10
C ARG A 307 -2.99 -2.97 0.05
N LEU A 308 -2.98 -2.20 1.15
CA LEU A 308 -3.93 -1.09 1.33
C LEU A 308 -3.74 0.00 0.28
N ARG A 309 -2.49 0.37 -0.02
CA ARG A 309 -2.17 1.39 -1.02
C ARG A 309 -2.58 0.95 -2.42
N ALA A 310 -2.32 -0.31 -2.78
CA ALA A 310 -2.76 -0.91 -4.03
C ALA A 310 -4.29 -0.97 -4.13
N LYS A 311 -5.00 -1.34 -3.06
CA LYS A 311 -6.48 -1.33 -3.05
C LYS A 311 -7.04 0.08 -3.29
N GLN A 312 -6.43 1.12 -2.72
CA GLN A 312 -6.83 2.51 -3.00
C GLN A 312 -6.62 2.89 -4.47
N LEU A 313 -5.54 2.41 -5.10
CA LEU A 313 -5.30 2.59 -6.54
C LEU A 313 -6.37 1.87 -7.36
N SER A 314 -6.67 0.60 -7.04
CA SER A 314 -7.73 -0.15 -7.72
C SER A 314 -9.08 0.54 -7.62
N ASN A 315 -9.45 1.09 -6.46
CA ASN A 315 -10.69 1.86 -6.32
C ASN A 315 -10.73 3.07 -7.26
N PHE A 316 -9.61 3.79 -7.41
CA PHE A 316 -9.52 4.91 -8.34
C PHE A 316 -9.64 4.45 -9.80
N ILE A 317 -8.95 3.37 -10.18
CA ILE A 317 -8.99 2.82 -11.53
C ILE A 317 -10.41 2.36 -11.87
N ASN A 318 -11.07 1.64 -10.96
CA ASN A 318 -12.44 1.17 -11.16
C ASN A 318 -13.43 2.34 -11.36
N LEU A 319 -13.27 3.43 -10.58
CA LEU A 319 -14.09 4.63 -10.76
C LEU A 319 -13.84 5.31 -12.12
N LYS A 320 -12.58 5.38 -12.55
CA LYS A 320 -12.20 5.90 -13.87
C LYS A 320 -12.79 5.05 -15.00
N GLN A 321 -12.67 3.73 -14.91
CA GLN A 321 -13.23 2.80 -15.90
C GLN A 321 -14.75 2.91 -15.98
N ALA A 322 -15.44 2.94 -14.84
CA ALA A 322 -16.90 3.10 -14.80
C ALA A 322 -17.36 4.44 -15.45
N ASP A 323 -16.63 5.53 -15.25
CA ASP A 323 -16.91 6.81 -15.92
C ASP A 323 -16.68 6.73 -17.44
N ILE A 324 -15.60 6.07 -17.87
CA ILE A 324 -15.31 5.86 -19.30
C ILE A 324 -16.44 5.06 -19.96
N GLU A 325 -16.85 3.95 -19.35
CA GLU A 325 -17.94 3.09 -19.84
C GLU A 325 -19.23 3.90 -20.03
N LEU A 326 -19.64 4.65 -18.99
CA LEU A 326 -20.85 5.49 -19.05
C LEU A 326 -20.80 6.55 -20.15
N ARG A 327 -19.64 7.21 -20.37
CA ARG A 327 -19.50 8.21 -21.44
C ARG A 327 -19.56 7.59 -22.83
N CYS A 328 -19.07 6.36 -23.00
CA CYS A 328 -19.15 5.64 -24.27
C CYS A 328 -20.60 5.22 -24.58
N GLU A 329 -21.37 4.76 -23.59
CA GLU A 329 -22.78 4.38 -23.74
C GLU A 329 -23.65 5.58 -24.16
N GLN A 330 -23.43 6.76 -23.58
CA GLN A 330 -24.21 7.97 -23.90
C GLN A 330 -24.05 8.45 -25.35
N TRP A 331 -22.98 8.05 -26.04
CA TRP A 331 -22.67 8.50 -27.40
C TRP A 331 -22.90 7.41 -28.45
N SER A 332 -23.36 6.23 -28.04
CA SER A 332 -23.66 5.09 -28.90
C SER A 332 -25.17 4.82 -29.05
N GLY A 333 -26.03 5.65 -28.45
CA GLY A 333 -27.48 5.72 -28.70
C GLY A 333 -27.87 6.99 -29.45
#